data_AF-A0A958PME3-F1
#
_entry.id   AF-A0A958PME3-F1
#
_cell.length_a   1.000
_cell.length_b   1.000
_cell.length_c   1.000
_cell.angle_alpha   90.00
_cell.angle_beta   90.00
_cell.angle_gamma   90.00
#
_symmetry.space_group_name_H-M   'P 1'
#
loop_
_entity.id
_entity.type
_entity.pdbx_description
1 polymer ?
#
loop_
_entity_poly.entity_id
_entity_poly.type
_entity_poly.pdbx_seq_one_letter_code
_entity_poly.pdbx_strand_id
1 'polypeptide(L)'
;MRFKNSWVLIWAFLGLSLVFNTSVSAKTANICSTPYKPPAKYLALLKEREQQIAQLASQKPIINLADRTLSQLISAKSPLIIKWIQSRNLQTSSESKIALEWRRYYAHNFVLRSYPHSSSEVNVLVDSLMNHLYNKTFPKKEKERFENLFNEAQRQALTEIKKWKIPTEARKKIEARVGSIRLYWMDDFKTSEFKDRPLELFNWGIAYNPANNVIHMGLEAQQYRSDETLYTVFAHELGHSFDPCRWKPFLGGLYPFDSVIACLRSKDSVHALARDDSKMNELIQAGKITNEMAETLKLLKSCNNSFYPPLGIQADQILESFADWFAAEVVADSKYLNLEFRKDLCQSKTLQPGTSYPSNQDRLHKIYLANPKIQKKLALKSDAKYCALSPL
;
A
#
# COMPACT_ATOMS: atom_id res chain seq x y z
N MET A 1 -84.50 17.07 41.53
CA MET A 1 -84.39 15.80 40.76
C MET A 1 -84.07 16.20 39.32
N ARG A 2 -82.82 16.09 38.84
CA ARG A 2 -82.19 14.96 38.07
C ARG A 2 -82.82 14.81 36.67
N PHE A 3 -82.15 14.85 35.50
CA PHE A 3 -80.77 14.54 35.01
C PHE A 3 -80.45 15.38 33.73
N LYS A 4 -79.23 15.94 33.52
CA LYS A 4 -78.02 15.48 32.76
C LYS A 4 -78.18 15.22 31.26
N ASN A 5 -77.44 15.97 30.40
CA ASN A 5 -76.23 15.58 29.61
C ASN A 5 -76.60 15.54 28.10
N SER A 6 -75.77 15.75 27.07
CA SER A 6 -74.41 16.28 26.85
C SER A 6 -74.22 16.38 25.31
N TRP A 7 -73.51 17.41 24.84
CA TRP A 7 -72.56 17.51 23.70
C TRP A 7 -72.74 16.67 22.41
N VAL A 8 -72.56 17.31 21.24
CA VAL A 8 -71.33 17.27 20.38
C VAL A 8 -71.59 17.95 19.02
N LEU A 9 -70.68 18.85 18.62
CA LEU A 9 -70.55 19.48 17.30
C LEU A 9 -69.67 18.62 16.37
N ILE A 10 -70.04 18.50 15.09
CA ILE A 10 -69.16 18.05 14.00
C ILE A 10 -69.31 19.02 12.82
N TRP A 11 -68.23 19.69 12.45
CA TRP A 11 -68.09 20.43 11.19
C TRP A 11 -67.17 19.65 10.26
N ALA A 12 -67.66 19.36 9.05
CA ALA A 12 -66.88 18.79 7.96
C ALA A 12 -66.38 19.94 7.06
N PHE A 13 -65.07 20.00 6.82
CA PHE A 13 -64.48 20.77 5.73
C PHE A 13 -63.47 19.88 4.99
N LEU A 14 -63.74 19.69 3.70
CA LEU A 14 -62.89 19.05 2.71
C LEU A 14 -61.71 19.98 2.39
N GLY A 15 -60.51 19.59 2.80
CA GLY A 15 -59.25 20.18 2.35
C GLY A 15 -58.40 19.10 1.68
N LEU A 16 -58.36 19.13 0.34
CA LEU A 16 -57.42 18.35 -0.46
C LEU A 16 -56.02 18.94 -0.28
N SER A 17 -55.19 18.29 0.52
CA SER A 17 -53.74 18.54 0.57
C SER A 17 -53.04 17.50 -0.30
N LEU A 18 -52.64 17.91 -1.51
CA LEU A 18 -51.70 17.18 -2.35
C LEU A 18 -50.34 17.14 -1.65
N VAL A 19 -50.07 16.04 -0.94
CA VAL A 19 -48.73 15.73 -0.46
C VAL A 19 -47.94 15.18 -1.65
N PHE A 20 -47.15 16.04 -2.31
CA PHE A 20 -46.09 15.59 -3.19
C PHE A 20 -45.04 14.88 -2.34
N ASN A 21 -45.19 13.56 -2.23
CA ASN A 21 -44.17 12.68 -1.67
C ASN A 21 -43.11 12.49 -2.75
N THR A 22 -42.26 13.48 -2.97
CA THR A 22 -41.05 13.30 -3.76
C THR A 22 -40.06 12.50 -2.92
N SER A 23 -40.25 11.18 -2.90
CA SER A 23 -39.17 10.26 -2.56
C SER A 23 -38.11 10.38 -3.65
N VAL A 24 -37.30 11.43 -3.57
CA VAL A 24 -36.02 11.50 -4.26
C VAL A 24 -35.21 10.39 -3.63
N SER A 25 -35.24 9.22 -4.28
CA SER A 25 -34.28 8.16 -4.06
C SER A 25 -32.92 8.76 -4.36
N ALA A 26 -32.30 9.36 -3.33
CA ALA A 26 -30.93 9.83 -3.38
C ALA A 26 -30.11 8.61 -3.81
N LYS A 27 -29.65 8.61 -5.08
CA LYS A 27 -28.68 7.64 -5.56
C LYS A 27 -27.50 7.77 -4.59
N THR A 28 -27.33 6.80 -3.71
CA THR A 28 -26.17 6.71 -2.85
C THR A 28 -24.96 6.74 -3.77
N ALA A 29 -24.13 7.77 -3.65
CA ALA A 29 -22.89 7.84 -4.41
C ALA A 29 -22.10 6.55 -4.14
N ASN A 30 -21.44 6.01 -5.16
CA ASN A 30 -20.60 4.83 -5.01
C ASN A 30 -19.24 5.14 -5.63
N ILE A 31 -18.20 5.16 -4.80
CA ILE A 31 -16.81 5.41 -5.20
C ILE A 31 -16.37 4.42 -6.29
N CYS A 32 -16.84 3.18 -6.21
CA CYS A 32 -16.50 2.10 -7.14
C CYS A 32 -17.47 1.96 -8.32
N SER A 33 -18.37 2.93 -8.54
CA SER A 33 -19.30 2.92 -9.68
C SER A 33 -18.60 2.95 -11.04
N THR A 34 -17.40 3.52 -11.11
CA THR A 34 -16.59 3.52 -12.33
C THR A 34 -15.37 2.62 -12.14
N PRO A 35 -15.14 1.62 -13.02
CA PRO A 35 -13.98 0.75 -12.91
C PRO A 35 -12.68 1.56 -12.87
N TYR A 36 -11.82 1.25 -11.91
CA TYR A 36 -10.50 1.86 -11.87
C TYR A 36 -9.68 1.42 -13.09
N LYS A 37 -9.16 2.41 -13.83
CA LYS A 37 -8.23 2.19 -14.94
C LYS A 37 -6.91 2.88 -14.62
N PRO A 38 -5.77 2.16 -14.66
CA PRO A 38 -4.47 2.76 -14.45
C PRO A 38 -4.22 3.93 -15.44
N PRO A 39 -3.46 4.97 -15.03
CA PRO A 39 -3.16 6.10 -15.90
C PRO A 39 -2.43 5.69 -17.18
N ALA A 40 -2.73 6.34 -18.30
CA ALA A 40 -2.03 6.09 -19.57
C ALA A 40 -0.52 6.26 -19.45
N LYS A 41 -0.06 7.24 -18.66
CA LYS A 41 1.37 7.46 -18.36
C LYS A 41 2.00 6.25 -17.67
N TYR A 42 1.31 5.61 -16.72
CA TYR A 42 1.79 4.40 -16.07
C TYR A 42 1.83 3.21 -17.01
N LEU A 43 0.81 3.03 -17.85
CA LEU A 43 0.82 1.97 -18.87
C LEU A 43 1.96 2.15 -19.88
N ALA A 44 2.27 3.39 -20.26
CA ALA A 44 3.42 3.71 -21.10
C ALA A 44 4.76 3.40 -20.39
N LEU A 45 4.87 3.70 -19.09
CA LEU A 45 6.04 3.35 -18.29
C LEU A 45 6.25 1.82 -18.23
N LEU A 46 5.19 1.03 -18.06
CA LEU A 46 5.31 -0.44 -18.08
C LEU A 46 5.86 -0.94 -19.43
N LYS A 47 5.36 -0.40 -20.54
CA LYS A 47 5.87 -0.75 -21.88
C LYS A 47 7.33 -0.36 -22.05
N GLU A 48 7.70 0.83 -21.62
CA GLU A 48 9.10 1.30 -21.65
C GLU A 48 10.00 0.38 -20.83
N ARG A 49 9.59 0.01 -19.62
CA ARG A 49 10.35 -0.89 -18.75
C ARG A 49 10.63 -2.21 -19.46
N GLU A 50 9.62 -2.83 -20.07
CA GLU A 50 9.81 -4.08 -20.82
C GLU A 50 10.75 -3.90 -22.03
N GLN A 51 10.66 -2.78 -22.75
CA GLN A 51 11.56 -2.46 -23.86
C GLN A 51 13.01 -2.28 -23.40
N GLN A 52 13.23 -1.55 -22.31
CA GLN A 52 14.55 -1.29 -21.76
C GLN A 52 15.18 -2.57 -21.17
N ILE A 53 14.39 -3.44 -20.54
CA ILE A 53 14.85 -4.78 -20.12
C ILE A 53 15.21 -5.63 -21.33
N ALA A 54 14.43 -5.59 -22.41
CA ALA A 54 14.76 -6.31 -23.64
C ALA A 54 16.06 -5.78 -24.28
N GLN A 55 16.30 -4.47 -24.24
CA GLN A 55 17.56 -3.86 -24.67
C GLN A 55 18.73 -4.30 -23.80
N LEU A 56 18.59 -4.29 -22.47
CA LEU A 56 19.60 -4.82 -21.54
C LEU A 56 19.91 -6.30 -21.86
N ALA A 57 18.88 -7.12 -22.06
CA ALA A 57 19.01 -8.54 -22.39
C ALA A 57 19.72 -8.80 -23.74
N SER A 58 19.77 -7.80 -24.62
CA SER A 58 20.46 -7.87 -25.92
C SER A 58 21.92 -7.40 -25.87
N GLN A 59 22.40 -6.93 -24.71
CA GLN A 59 23.79 -6.52 -24.56
C GLN A 59 24.72 -7.74 -24.52
N LYS A 60 25.86 -7.65 -25.23
CA LYS A 60 26.81 -8.77 -25.39
C LYS A 60 27.23 -9.43 -24.06
N PRO A 61 27.57 -8.68 -22.99
CA PRO A 61 27.89 -9.29 -21.70
C PRO A 61 26.75 -10.12 -21.12
N ILE A 62 25.50 -9.67 -21.29
CA ILE A 62 24.29 -10.34 -20.78
C ILE A 62 23.95 -11.57 -21.62
N ILE A 63 24.02 -11.47 -22.96
CA ILE A 63 23.83 -12.59 -23.87
C ILE A 63 24.79 -13.73 -23.50
N ASN A 64 26.08 -13.42 -23.36
CA ASN A 64 27.10 -14.43 -23.08
C ASN A 64 26.88 -15.16 -21.76
N LEU A 65 26.44 -14.44 -20.71
CA LEU A 65 26.12 -15.04 -19.42
C LEU A 65 24.85 -15.89 -19.50
N ALA A 66 23.77 -15.32 -20.05
CA ALA A 66 22.48 -15.99 -20.15
C ALA A 66 22.57 -17.27 -20.97
N ASP A 67 23.19 -17.24 -22.15
CA ASP A 67 23.29 -18.40 -23.04
C ASP A 67 24.17 -19.50 -22.45
N ARG A 68 25.26 -19.13 -21.77
CA ARG A 68 26.10 -20.09 -21.05
C ARG A 68 25.31 -20.80 -19.96
N THR A 69 24.58 -20.06 -19.13
CA THR A 69 23.74 -20.64 -18.08
C THR A 69 22.63 -21.51 -18.67
N LEU A 70 21.98 -21.08 -19.76
CA LEU A 70 20.95 -21.87 -20.44
C LEU A 70 21.52 -23.22 -20.92
N SER A 71 22.68 -23.17 -21.59
CA SER A 71 23.34 -24.34 -22.15
C SER A 71 23.73 -25.33 -21.07
N GLN A 72 24.25 -24.84 -19.93
CA GLN A 72 24.55 -25.64 -18.75
C GLN A 72 23.30 -26.29 -18.16
N LEU A 73 22.21 -25.53 -17.99
CA LEU A 73 20.95 -26.06 -17.45
C LEU A 73 20.30 -27.11 -18.36
N ILE A 74 20.34 -26.91 -19.69
CA ILE A 74 19.84 -27.86 -20.68
C ILE A 74 20.70 -29.13 -20.66
N SER A 75 22.02 -28.99 -20.68
CA SER A 75 22.96 -30.12 -20.65
C SER A 75 22.80 -30.95 -19.38
N ALA A 76 22.56 -30.29 -18.25
CA ALA A 76 22.29 -30.92 -16.96
C ALA A 76 20.86 -31.48 -16.83
N LYS A 77 20.00 -31.36 -17.86
CA LYS A 77 18.58 -31.72 -17.83
C LYS A 77 17.86 -31.16 -16.59
N SER A 78 18.20 -29.92 -16.23
CA SER A 78 17.72 -29.32 -14.99
C SER A 78 16.19 -29.24 -14.96
N PRO A 79 15.52 -29.76 -13.91
CA PRO A 79 14.07 -29.64 -13.77
C PRO A 79 13.59 -28.17 -13.77
N LEU A 80 14.45 -27.24 -13.35
CA LEU A 80 14.15 -25.81 -13.34
C LEU A 80 13.92 -25.28 -14.75
N ILE A 81 14.83 -25.56 -15.69
CA ILE A 81 14.69 -25.06 -17.07
C ILE A 81 13.54 -25.76 -17.80
N ILE A 82 13.33 -27.05 -17.56
CA ILE A 82 12.21 -27.81 -18.14
C ILE A 82 10.87 -27.20 -17.69
N LYS A 83 10.68 -27.00 -16.38
CA LYS A 83 9.47 -26.35 -15.84
C LYS A 83 9.32 -24.92 -16.34
N TRP A 84 10.43 -24.18 -16.46
CA TRP A 84 10.41 -22.82 -16.97
C TRP A 84 9.94 -22.75 -18.43
N ILE A 85 10.46 -23.61 -19.32
CA ILE A 85 10.02 -23.73 -20.73
C ILE A 85 8.53 -24.11 -20.78
N GLN A 86 8.12 -25.09 -19.98
CA GLN A 86 6.74 -25.59 -19.96
C GLN A 86 5.74 -24.53 -19.49
N SER A 87 6.04 -23.85 -18.38
CA SER A 87 5.18 -22.79 -17.83
C SER A 87 4.98 -21.59 -18.78
N ARG A 88 5.84 -21.44 -19.78
CA ARG A 88 5.79 -20.38 -20.79
C ARG A 88 5.30 -20.87 -22.16
N ASN A 89 4.87 -22.12 -22.26
CA ASN A 89 4.42 -22.74 -23.51
C ASN A 89 5.46 -22.66 -24.64
N LEU A 90 6.75 -22.84 -24.31
CA LEU A 90 7.86 -22.73 -25.26
C LEU A 90 8.33 -24.09 -25.81
N GLN A 91 7.68 -25.20 -25.46
CA GLN A 91 8.10 -26.56 -25.82
C GLN A 91 8.19 -26.79 -27.33
N THR A 92 7.31 -26.13 -28.10
CA THR A 92 7.24 -26.22 -29.57
C THR A 92 7.89 -25.02 -30.27
N SER A 93 8.51 -24.12 -29.51
CA SER A 93 9.19 -22.93 -30.06
C SER A 93 10.60 -23.27 -30.56
N SER A 94 11.12 -22.48 -31.50
CA SER A 94 12.51 -22.61 -31.95
C SER A 94 13.51 -22.33 -30.82
N GLU A 95 14.71 -22.92 -30.91
CA GLU A 95 15.81 -22.65 -29.97
C GLU A 95 16.13 -21.16 -29.87
N SER A 96 16.10 -20.44 -30.99
CA SER A 96 16.31 -18.99 -31.03
C SER A 96 15.27 -18.22 -30.23
N LYS A 97 14.00 -18.63 -30.25
CA LYS A 97 12.93 -18.02 -29.47
C LYS A 97 13.06 -18.36 -27.98
N ILE A 98 13.44 -19.60 -27.65
CA ILE A 98 13.72 -20.01 -26.27
C ILE A 98 14.88 -19.18 -25.71
N ALA A 99 15.98 -19.02 -26.45
CA ALA A 99 17.12 -18.22 -26.04
C ALA A 99 16.75 -16.74 -25.84
N LEU A 100 15.94 -16.16 -26.74
CA LEU A 100 15.48 -14.78 -26.61
C LEU A 100 14.65 -14.56 -25.33
N GLU A 101 13.67 -15.42 -25.08
CA GLU A 101 12.83 -15.35 -23.88
C GLU A 101 13.64 -15.63 -22.60
N TRP A 102 14.61 -16.54 -22.68
CA TRP A 102 15.53 -16.84 -21.58
C TRP A 102 16.39 -15.63 -21.23
N ARG A 103 16.98 -14.94 -22.21
CA ARG A 103 17.81 -13.74 -21.97
C ARG A 103 17.03 -12.64 -21.26
N ARG A 104 15.77 -12.41 -21.65
CA ARG A 104 14.88 -11.44 -20.98
C ARG A 104 14.60 -11.85 -19.53
N TYR A 105 14.24 -13.11 -19.32
CA TYR A 105 14.03 -13.66 -17.98
C TYR A 105 15.30 -13.57 -17.12
N TYR A 106 16.46 -13.89 -17.70
CA TYR A 106 17.76 -13.87 -17.06
C TYR A 106 18.16 -12.45 -16.64
N ALA A 107 18.01 -11.48 -17.55
CA ALA A 107 18.26 -10.07 -17.27
C ALA A 107 17.40 -9.58 -16.09
N HIS A 108 16.09 -9.83 -16.12
CA HIS A 108 15.20 -9.37 -15.05
C HIS A 108 15.46 -10.06 -13.71
N ASN A 109 15.63 -11.38 -13.69
CA ASN A 109 15.61 -12.15 -12.44
C ASN A 109 16.99 -12.44 -11.86
N PHE A 110 18.06 -12.40 -12.65
CA PHE A 110 19.40 -12.71 -12.19
C PHE A 110 20.29 -11.47 -12.27
N VAL A 111 20.38 -10.83 -13.44
CA VAL A 111 21.26 -9.66 -13.62
C VAL A 111 20.88 -8.52 -12.67
N LEU A 112 19.61 -8.14 -12.63
CA LEU A 112 19.18 -7.09 -11.70
C LEU A 112 19.39 -7.52 -10.24
N ARG A 113 19.04 -8.75 -9.86
CA ARG A 113 19.20 -9.22 -8.47
C ARG A 113 20.65 -9.34 -8.01
N SER A 114 21.58 -9.54 -8.93
CA SER A 114 23.01 -9.69 -8.65
C SER A 114 23.77 -8.36 -8.62
N TYR A 115 23.12 -7.23 -8.90
CA TYR A 115 23.74 -5.92 -8.73
C TYR A 115 23.93 -5.59 -7.23
N PRO A 116 25.03 -4.93 -6.79
CA PRO A 116 26.19 -4.47 -7.57
C PRO A 116 27.32 -5.51 -7.67
N HIS A 117 27.05 -6.78 -7.39
CA HIS A 117 28.05 -7.85 -7.28
C HIS A 117 28.37 -8.55 -8.61
N SER A 118 27.93 -8.00 -9.75
CA SER A 118 28.27 -8.52 -11.08
C SER A 118 29.58 -7.91 -11.61
N SER A 119 29.95 -8.19 -12.86
CA SER A 119 31.11 -7.54 -13.48
C SER A 119 30.89 -6.04 -13.65
N SER A 120 31.97 -5.26 -13.69
CA SER A 120 31.92 -3.80 -13.89
C SER A 120 31.10 -3.40 -15.12
N GLU A 121 31.30 -4.10 -16.25
CA GLU A 121 30.53 -3.86 -17.48
C GLU A 121 29.02 -4.08 -17.29
N VAL A 122 28.62 -5.14 -16.59
CA VAL A 122 27.22 -5.45 -16.32
C VAL A 122 26.61 -4.41 -15.37
N ASN A 123 27.35 -4.02 -14.33
CA ASN A 123 26.89 -3.02 -13.37
C ASN A 123 26.64 -1.66 -14.04
N VAL A 124 27.52 -1.22 -14.95
CA VAL A 124 27.33 0.03 -15.72
C VAL A 124 26.04 -0.02 -16.55
N LEU A 125 25.72 -1.17 -17.16
CA LEU A 125 24.47 -1.34 -17.91
C LEU A 125 23.24 -1.28 -17.01
N VAL A 126 23.30 -1.89 -15.82
CA VAL A 126 22.21 -1.82 -14.83
C VAL A 126 22.05 -0.39 -14.33
N ASP A 127 23.13 0.30 -13.96
CA ASP A 127 23.10 1.71 -13.53
C ASP A 127 22.42 2.61 -14.56
N SER A 128 22.82 2.45 -15.83
CA SER A 128 22.25 3.21 -16.95
C SER A 128 20.74 2.96 -17.10
N LEU A 129 20.32 1.69 -17.06
CA LEU A 129 18.91 1.30 -17.11
C LEU A 129 18.10 1.93 -15.97
N MET A 130 18.57 1.79 -14.72
CA MET A 130 17.84 2.25 -13.55
C MET A 130 17.72 3.78 -13.51
N ASN A 131 18.81 4.49 -13.79
CA ASN A 131 18.82 5.95 -13.89
C ASN A 131 17.92 6.45 -15.03
N HIS A 132 17.95 5.80 -16.20
CA HIS A 132 17.08 6.16 -17.32
C HIS A 132 15.60 6.05 -16.95
N LEU A 133 15.18 4.88 -16.43
CA LEU A 133 13.79 4.64 -16.07
C LEU A 133 13.33 5.59 -14.95
N TYR A 134 14.16 5.83 -13.94
CA TYR A 134 13.82 6.73 -12.85
C TYR A 134 13.63 8.17 -13.30
N ASN A 135 14.59 8.72 -14.06
CA ASN A 135 14.54 10.10 -14.55
C ASN A 135 13.37 10.33 -15.52
N LYS A 136 13.02 9.32 -16.32
CA LYS A 136 11.85 9.36 -17.20
C LYS A 136 10.54 9.31 -16.41
N THR A 137 10.51 8.56 -15.31
CA THR A 137 9.34 8.41 -14.43
C THR A 137 9.09 9.68 -13.63
N PHE A 138 10.15 10.27 -13.08
CA PHE A 138 10.12 11.42 -12.17
C PHE A 138 10.90 12.62 -12.72
N PRO A 139 10.43 13.24 -13.82
CA PRO A 139 10.96 14.54 -14.23
C PRO A 139 10.68 15.59 -13.15
N LYS A 140 11.41 16.71 -13.18
CA LYS A 140 11.32 17.79 -12.17
C LYS A 140 9.89 18.19 -11.82
N LYS A 141 9.02 18.41 -12.81
CA LYS A 141 7.60 18.78 -12.61
C LYS A 141 6.81 17.71 -11.84
N GLU A 142 7.11 16.43 -12.07
CA GLU A 142 6.44 15.34 -11.34
C GLU A 142 6.94 15.27 -9.89
N LYS A 143 8.25 15.44 -9.66
CA LYS A 143 8.82 15.55 -8.32
C LYS A 143 8.17 16.70 -7.54
N GLU A 144 8.06 17.89 -8.16
CA GLU A 144 7.40 19.07 -7.57
C GLU A 144 5.92 18.81 -7.24
N ARG A 145 5.16 18.14 -8.12
CA ARG A 145 3.77 17.75 -7.84
C ARG A 145 3.68 16.85 -6.61
N PHE A 146 4.51 15.81 -6.55
CA PHE A 146 4.53 14.85 -5.44
C PHE A 146 4.94 15.54 -4.13
N GLU A 147 5.97 16.38 -4.16
CA GLU A 147 6.41 17.19 -3.01
C GLU A 147 5.31 18.11 -2.49
N ASN A 148 4.61 18.83 -3.38
CA ASN A 148 3.52 19.71 -2.97
C ASN A 148 2.39 18.94 -2.28
N LEU A 149 1.98 17.80 -2.85
CA LEU A 149 0.94 16.94 -2.26
C LEU A 149 1.38 16.34 -0.93
N PHE A 150 2.62 15.86 -0.84
CA PHE A 150 3.20 15.34 0.39
C PHE A 150 3.24 16.41 1.49
N ASN A 151 3.75 17.61 1.19
CA ASN A 151 3.84 18.71 2.14
C ASN A 151 2.46 19.16 2.64
N GLU A 152 1.44 19.15 1.78
CA GLU A 152 0.06 19.40 2.18
C GLU A 152 -0.50 18.27 3.07
N ALA A 153 -0.22 17.00 2.74
CA ALA A 153 -0.63 15.85 3.55
C ALA A 153 0.03 15.87 4.94
N GLN A 154 1.34 16.13 5.00
CA GLN A 154 2.10 16.24 6.24
C GLN A 154 1.59 17.38 7.12
N ARG A 155 1.32 18.56 6.53
CA ARG A 155 0.76 19.69 7.29
C ARG A 155 -0.61 19.35 7.88
N GLN A 156 -1.48 18.70 7.11
CA GLN A 156 -2.79 18.28 7.59
C GLN A 156 -2.68 17.19 8.66
N ALA A 157 -1.77 16.23 8.48
CA ALA A 157 -1.46 15.19 9.45
C ALA A 157 -1.03 15.79 10.79
N LEU A 158 -0.11 16.76 10.79
CA LEU A 158 0.31 17.47 12.00
C LEU A 158 -0.85 18.25 12.66
N THR A 159 -1.72 18.87 11.86
CA THR A 159 -2.94 19.51 12.37
C THR A 159 -3.87 18.51 13.05
N GLU A 160 -4.05 17.31 12.47
CA GLU A 160 -4.89 16.26 13.03
C GLU A 160 -4.30 15.70 14.33
N ILE A 161 -3.00 15.40 14.35
CA ILE A 161 -2.27 14.92 15.54
C ILE A 161 -2.46 15.88 16.73
N LYS A 162 -2.45 17.20 16.48
CA LYS A 162 -2.63 18.21 17.53
C LYS A 162 -4.01 18.19 18.19
N LYS A 163 -5.04 17.68 17.50
CA LYS A 163 -6.42 17.58 18.04
C LYS A 163 -6.59 16.40 19.00
N TRP A 164 -5.70 15.41 18.96
CA TRP A 164 -5.84 14.20 19.75
C TRP A 164 -5.66 14.44 21.24
N LYS A 165 -6.57 13.83 22.02
CA LYS A 165 -6.52 13.78 23.48
C LYS A 165 -5.70 12.57 23.94
N ILE A 166 -4.40 12.61 23.65
CA ILE A 166 -3.41 11.60 24.08
C ILE A 166 -2.36 12.24 24.99
N PRO A 167 -1.52 11.47 25.70
CA PRO A 167 -0.49 12.05 26.56
C PRO A 167 0.41 13.01 25.80
N THR A 168 0.67 14.20 26.36
CA THR A 168 1.43 15.28 25.69
C THR A 168 2.78 14.83 25.16
N GLU A 169 3.50 14.00 25.94
CA GLU A 169 4.81 13.49 25.53
C GLU A 169 4.73 12.52 24.35
N ALA A 170 3.70 11.66 24.31
CA ALA A 170 3.42 10.80 23.16
C ALA A 170 3.11 11.65 21.91
N ARG A 171 2.26 12.67 22.05
CA ARG A 171 1.90 13.57 20.96
C ARG A 171 3.12 14.31 20.39
N LYS A 172 3.96 14.90 21.23
CA LYS A 172 5.18 15.61 20.80
C LYS A 172 6.14 14.71 20.01
N LYS A 173 6.31 13.45 20.44
CA LYS A 173 7.15 12.48 19.72
C LYS A 173 6.59 12.16 18.34
N ILE A 174 5.27 11.98 18.23
CA ILE A 174 4.60 11.76 16.94
C ILE A 174 4.77 13.01 16.05
N GLU A 175 4.50 14.20 16.56
CA GLU A 175 4.65 15.46 15.81
C GLU A 175 6.08 15.64 15.27
N ALA A 176 7.09 15.43 16.13
CA ALA A 176 8.50 15.54 15.72
C ALA A 176 8.88 14.51 14.66
N ARG A 177 8.42 13.26 14.80
CA ARG A 177 8.73 12.20 13.84
C ARG A 177 8.02 12.42 12.50
N VAL A 178 6.72 12.71 12.51
CA VAL A 178 5.93 12.99 11.30
C VAL A 178 6.44 14.24 10.58
N GLY A 179 6.75 15.31 11.32
CA GLY A 179 7.20 16.58 10.76
C GLY A 179 8.62 16.58 10.20
N SER A 180 9.43 15.55 10.48
CA SER A 180 10.77 15.39 9.92
C SER A 180 10.82 14.45 8.72
N ILE A 181 9.71 13.82 8.35
CA ILE A 181 9.65 12.95 7.16
C ILE A 181 9.81 13.82 5.91
N ARG A 182 10.57 13.29 4.96
CA ARG A 182 10.73 13.84 3.61
C ARG A 182 10.56 12.76 2.56
N LEU A 183 10.26 13.17 1.34
CA LEU A 183 10.33 12.27 0.20
C LEU A 183 11.80 12.01 -0.16
N TYR A 184 12.11 10.76 -0.48
CA TYR A 184 13.41 10.36 -0.98
C TYR A 184 13.37 10.32 -2.51
N TRP A 185 14.13 11.24 -3.11
CA TRP A 185 14.39 11.24 -4.54
C TRP A 185 15.77 10.66 -4.81
N MET A 186 15.83 9.67 -5.70
CA MET A 186 17.09 9.15 -6.18
C MET A 186 17.74 10.15 -7.14
N ASP A 187 19.02 10.44 -6.90
CA ASP A 187 19.84 11.24 -7.81
C ASP A 187 20.65 10.33 -8.75
N ASP A 188 21.32 9.33 -8.19
CA ASP A 188 22.08 8.32 -8.93
C ASP A 188 21.86 6.93 -8.33
N PHE A 189 21.53 5.95 -9.16
CA PHE A 189 21.16 4.60 -8.71
C PHE A 189 22.28 3.93 -7.90
N LYS A 190 23.54 4.04 -8.35
CA LYS A 190 24.68 3.35 -7.73
C LYS A 190 24.99 3.78 -6.30
N THR A 191 24.64 5.02 -5.95
CA THR A 191 24.82 5.61 -4.60
C THR A 191 23.52 5.66 -3.81
N SER A 192 22.41 5.18 -4.40
CA SER A 192 21.08 5.27 -3.79
C SER A 192 20.82 4.20 -2.72
N GLU A 193 19.75 4.41 -1.94
CA GLU A 193 19.22 3.39 -1.01
C GLU A 193 18.64 2.17 -1.73
N PHE A 194 18.37 2.28 -3.04
CA PHE A 194 17.85 1.19 -3.88
C PHE A 194 18.94 0.33 -4.51
N LYS A 195 20.21 0.70 -4.38
CA LYS A 195 21.32 0.06 -5.09
C LYS A 195 21.34 -1.46 -4.85
N ASP A 196 21.10 -1.91 -3.62
CA ASP A 196 21.16 -3.34 -3.27
C ASP A 196 19.84 -4.07 -3.60
N ARG A 197 18.81 -3.33 -4.08
CA ARG A 197 17.43 -3.80 -4.27
C ARG A 197 16.79 -3.19 -5.53
N PRO A 198 17.38 -3.34 -6.73
CA PRO A 198 16.87 -2.74 -7.98
C PRO A 198 15.43 -3.16 -8.31
N LEU A 199 15.06 -4.41 -8.02
CA LEU A 199 13.69 -4.88 -8.26
C LEU A 199 12.66 -4.22 -7.32
N GLU A 200 13.07 -3.77 -6.13
CA GLU A 200 12.18 -2.98 -5.27
C GLU A 200 11.89 -1.63 -5.91
N LEU A 201 12.88 -0.94 -6.48
CA LEU A 201 12.65 0.31 -7.21
C LEU A 201 11.62 0.13 -8.34
N PHE A 202 11.63 -1.01 -9.04
CA PHE A 202 10.67 -1.32 -10.11
C PHE A 202 9.26 -1.62 -9.63
N ASN A 203 9.15 -2.38 -8.54
CA ASN A 203 7.89 -2.98 -8.11
C ASN A 203 7.24 -2.24 -6.95
N TRP A 204 7.91 -1.24 -6.37
CA TRP A 204 7.34 -0.43 -5.30
C TRP A 204 6.60 0.78 -5.86
N GLY A 205 5.52 1.10 -5.17
CA GLY A 205 4.79 2.35 -5.34
C GLY A 205 5.42 3.43 -4.50
N ILE A 206 4.83 3.67 -3.34
CA ILE A 206 5.29 4.62 -2.34
C ILE A 206 5.40 3.83 -1.05
N ALA A 207 6.50 3.97 -0.31
CA ALA A 207 6.73 3.18 0.90
C ALA A 207 7.54 3.94 1.94
N TYR A 208 7.11 3.91 3.19
CA TYR A 208 7.84 4.48 4.31
C TYR A 208 9.06 3.62 4.71
N ASN A 209 10.23 4.26 4.77
CA ASN A 209 11.45 3.68 5.34
C ASN A 209 11.63 4.16 6.80
N PRO A 210 11.42 3.28 7.80
CA PRO A 210 11.52 3.66 9.21
C PRO A 210 12.94 3.97 9.68
N ALA A 211 13.98 3.39 9.05
CA ALA A 211 15.37 3.56 9.46
C ALA A 211 15.86 4.99 9.23
N ASN A 212 15.50 5.57 8.09
CA ASN A 212 15.91 6.92 7.70
C ASN A 212 14.80 7.96 7.88
N ASN A 213 13.60 7.53 8.31
CA ASN A 213 12.41 8.36 8.45
C ASN A 213 12.06 9.12 7.15
N VAL A 214 12.08 8.42 6.02
CA VAL A 214 11.78 8.98 4.69
C VAL A 214 10.71 8.15 3.99
N ILE A 215 10.06 8.72 2.97
CA ILE A 215 9.16 7.99 2.08
C ILE A 215 9.86 7.78 0.74
N HIS A 216 10.05 6.52 0.37
CA HIS A 216 10.63 6.08 -0.88
C HIS A 216 9.65 6.18 -2.04
N MET A 217 10.16 6.61 -3.20
CA MET A 217 9.41 6.72 -4.45
C MET A 217 9.86 5.65 -5.44
N GLY A 218 9.11 4.56 -5.51
CA GLY A 218 9.29 3.52 -6.52
C GLY A 218 8.59 3.86 -7.84
N LEU A 219 8.94 3.16 -8.92
CA LEU A 219 8.40 3.45 -10.25
C LEU A 219 6.87 3.26 -10.33
N GLU A 220 6.30 2.36 -9.52
CA GLU A 220 4.86 2.15 -9.49
C GLU A 220 4.10 3.27 -8.78
N ALA A 221 4.75 4.29 -8.23
CA ALA A 221 4.05 5.46 -7.68
C ALA A 221 3.20 6.17 -8.75
N GLN A 222 3.59 6.05 -10.03
CA GLN A 222 2.82 6.56 -11.15
C GLN A 222 1.48 5.82 -11.38
N GLN A 223 1.26 4.68 -10.72
CA GLN A 223 -0.01 3.96 -10.84
C GLN A 223 -1.18 4.76 -10.28
N TYR A 224 -0.95 5.68 -9.33
CA TYR A 224 -1.99 6.48 -8.69
C TYR A 224 -2.54 7.56 -9.63
N ARG A 225 -3.84 7.49 -9.88
CA ARG A 225 -4.50 8.26 -10.94
C ARG A 225 -4.75 9.73 -10.60
N SER A 226 -5.05 10.03 -9.34
CA SER A 226 -5.53 11.35 -8.95
C SER A 226 -4.72 11.90 -7.77
N ASP A 227 -4.72 13.22 -7.65
CA ASP A 227 -4.09 13.92 -6.53
C ASP A 227 -4.72 13.51 -5.20
N GLU A 228 -6.02 13.23 -5.18
CA GLU A 228 -6.74 12.75 -4.00
C GLU A 228 -6.26 11.38 -3.51
N THR A 229 -6.08 10.46 -4.45
CA THR A 229 -5.52 9.15 -4.14
C THR A 229 -4.09 9.31 -3.62
N LEU A 230 -3.25 10.07 -4.33
CA LEU A 230 -1.85 10.26 -3.98
C LEU A 230 -1.67 10.96 -2.62
N TYR A 231 -2.46 11.99 -2.35
CA TYR A 231 -2.52 12.66 -1.05
C TYR A 231 -2.86 11.68 0.08
N THR A 232 -3.86 10.82 -0.13
CA THR A 232 -4.28 9.84 0.87
C THR A 232 -3.22 8.76 1.08
N VAL A 233 -2.52 8.35 0.03
CA VAL A 233 -1.37 7.44 0.13
C VAL A 233 -0.24 8.06 0.94
N PHE A 234 0.08 9.35 0.73
CA PHE A 234 1.07 10.01 1.60
C PHE A 234 0.63 10.06 3.06
N ALA A 235 -0.65 10.34 3.33
CA ALA A 235 -1.17 10.29 4.70
C ALA A 235 -1.04 8.88 5.31
N HIS A 236 -1.24 7.83 4.51
CA HIS A 236 -1.04 6.43 4.92
C HIS A 236 0.42 6.16 5.28
N GLU A 237 1.37 6.55 4.43
CA GLU A 237 2.80 6.37 4.71
C GLU A 237 3.28 7.16 5.94
N LEU A 238 2.72 8.35 6.20
CA LEU A 238 2.96 9.09 7.43
C LEU A 238 2.47 8.32 8.66
N GLY A 239 1.37 7.57 8.55
CA GLY A 239 0.84 6.69 9.60
C GLY A 239 1.80 5.58 10.01
N HIS A 240 2.57 5.04 9.07
CA HIS A 240 3.59 4.04 9.36
C HIS A 240 4.74 4.56 10.24
N SER A 241 4.90 5.88 10.39
CA SER A 241 5.98 6.41 11.23
C SER A 241 5.75 6.19 12.73
N PHE A 242 4.52 5.90 13.15
CA PHE A 242 4.15 5.71 14.56
C PHE A 242 3.11 4.59 14.77
N ASP A 243 3.01 3.68 13.81
CA ASP A 243 2.19 2.47 13.92
C ASP A 243 2.65 1.57 15.09
N PRO A 244 1.89 0.55 15.51
CA PRO A 244 2.22 -0.22 16.71
C PRO A 244 3.54 -0.99 16.60
N CYS A 245 4.04 -1.30 15.39
CA CYS A 245 5.35 -1.92 15.22
C CYS A 245 6.48 -0.91 15.42
N ARG A 246 6.29 0.34 14.97
CA ARG A 246 7.32 1.39 15.05
C ARG A 246 7.32 2.11 16.39
N TRP A 247 6.24 2.02 17.16
CA TRP A 247 6.15 2.69 18.44
C TRP A 247 7.28 2.33 19.40
N LYS A 248 7.43 1.05 19.74
CA LYS A 248 8.41 0.62 20.74
C LYS A 248 9.87 0.91 20.32
N PRO A 249 10.31 0.60 19.08
CA PRO A 249 11.70 0.85 18.68
C PRO A 249 12.06 2.33 18.49
N PHE A 250 11.11 3.20 18.11
CA PHE A 250 11.42 4.57 17.71
C PHE A 250 10.87 5.67 18.63
N LEU A 251 9.78 5.42 19.36
CA LEU A 251 9.12 6.41 20.21
C LEU A 251 9.14 6.02 21.70
N GLY A 252 8.97 4.74 22.00
CA GLY A 252 8.96 4.18 23.36
C GLY A 252 7.78 4.63 24.22
N GLY A 253 7.65 4.02 25.41
CA GLY A 253 6.54 4.27 26.34
C GLY A 253 5.24 3.54 25.97
N LEU A 254 4.15 3.85 26.68
CA LEU A 254 2.83 3.27 26.42
C LEU A 254 2.29 3.73 25.05
N TYR A 255 1.72 2.80 24.28
CA TYR A 255 1.15 3.11 22.97
C TYR A 255 -0.24 3.73 23.14
N PRO A 256 -0.47 4.98 22.69
CA PRO A 256 -1.72 5.69 23.02
C PRO A 256 -2.92 5.26 22.16
N PHE A 257 -2.75 4.32 21.23
CA PHE A 257 -3.79 3.92 20.27
C PHE A 257 -4.35 2.51 20.51
N ASP A 258 -4.13 1.90 21.67
CA ASP A 258 -4.59 0.53 21.95
C ASP A 258 -6.10 0.33 21.72
N SER A 259 -6.92 1.34 22.02
CA SER A 259 -8.38 1.30 21.75
C SER A 259 -8.71 1.26 20.26
N VAL A 260 -7.96 2.00 19.44
CA VAL A 260 -8.07 1.98 17.96
C VAL A 260 -7.64 0.61 17.44
N ILE A 261 -6.53 0.08 17.94
CA ILE A 261 -6.03 -1.25 17.56
C ILE A 261 -7.05 -2.35 17.89
N ALA A 262 -7.59 -2.34 19.11
CA ALA A 262 -8.62 -3.28 19.52
C ALA A 262 -9.87 -3.20 18.64
N CYS A 263 -10.30 -1.98 18.27
CA CYS A 263 -11.41 -1.79 17.36
C CYS A 263 -11.10 -2.32 15.94
N LEU A 264 -9.94 -2.01 15.36
CA LEU A 264 -9.57 -2.46 14.02
C LEU A 264 -9.50 -4.00 13.92
N ARG A 265 -9.13 -4.68 15.02
CA ARG A 265 -9.14 -6.16 15.10
C ARG A 265 -10.53 -6.76 15.32
N SER A 266 -11.50 -5.97 15.78
CA SER A 266 -12.86 -6.45 16.05
C SER A 266 -13.59 -6.87 14.78
N LYS A 267 -14.53 -7.81 14.91
CA LYS A 267 -15.38 -8.29 13.81
C LYS A 267 -16.33 -7.20 13.28
N ASP A 268 -16.59 -6.17 14.09
CA ASP A 268 -17.48 -5.07 13.74
C ASP A 268 -16.78 -4.01 12.87
N SER A 269 -15.45 -4.05 12.77
CA SER A 269 -14.63 -3.16 11.93
C SER A 269 -13.98 -3.95 10.78
N VAL A 270 -12.76 -3.61 10.38
CA VAL A 270 -12.02 -4.28 9.29
C VAL A 270 -11.59 -5.71 9.62
N HIS A 271 -11.64 -6.11 10.90
CA HIS A 271 -11.22 -7.43 11.37
C HIS A 271 -9.76 -7.78 11.00
N ALA A 272 -8.84 -6.84 11.29
CA ALA A 272 -7.43 -7.01 10.99
C ALA A 272 -6.83 -8.24 11.68
N LEU A 273 -6.33 -9.19 10.88
CA LEU A 273 -5.77 -10.45 11.36
C LEU A 273 -4.42 -10.25 12.06
N ALA A 274 -4.16 -11.06 13.09
CA ALA A 274 -2.88 -11.11 13.78
C ALA A 274 -1.88 -11.98 13.03
N ARG A 275 -0.58 -11.74 13.26
CA ARG A 275 0.48 -12.61 12.75
C ARG A 275 0.29 -14.04 13.24
N ASP A 276 0.38 -15.00 12.34
CA ASP A 276 0.41 -16.42 12.68
C ASP A 276 1.84 -16.84 13.00
N ASP A 277 2.08 -17.07 14.30
CA ASP A 277 3.40 -17.46 14.82
C ASP A 277 3.65 -18.98 14.84
N SER A 278 2.71 -19.79 14.31
CA SER A 278 2.74 -21.26 14.44
C SER A 278 3.99 -21.93 13.86
N LYS A 279 4.62 -21.33 12.85
CA LYS A 279 5.82 -21.84 12.18
C LYS A 279 7.14 -21.35 12.76
N MET A 280 7.13 -20.55 13.83
CA MET A 280 8.36 -19.94 14.36
C MET A 280 9.40 -21.00 14.80
N ASN A 281 8.98 -21.99 15.59
CA ASN A 281 9.89 -23.03 16.10
C ASN A 281 10.50 -23.90 15.00
N GLU A 282 9.71 -24.25 13.98
CA GLU A 282 10.19 -25.01 12.82
C GLU A 282 11.28 -24.23 12.06
N LEU A 283 11.08 -22.93 11.88
CA LEU A 283 12.07 -22.08 11.20
C LEU A 283 13.35 -21.87 12.01
N ILE A 284 13.26 -21.82 13.35
CA ILE A 284 14.43 -21.80 14.23
C ILE A 284 15.23 -23.10 14.06
N GLN A 285 14.55 -24.25 14.14
CA GLN A 285 15.19 -25.57 13.99
C GLN A 285 15.83 -25.76 12.61
N ALA A 286 15.21 -25.20 11.57
CA ALA A 286 15.75 -25.21 10.21
C ALA A 286 16.86 -24.15 9.96
N GLY A 287 17.24 -23.36 10.98
CA GLY A 287 18.26 -22.31 10.87
C GLY A 287 17.86 -21.14 9.96
N LYS A 288 16.56 -20.96 9.70
CA LYS A 288 16.03 -19.88 8.84
C LYS A 288 15.84 -18.57 9.58
N ILE A 289 15.60 -18.63 10.89
CA ILE A 289 15.59 -17.47 11.79
C ILE A 289 16.41 -17.80 13.04
N THR A 290 17.06 -16.81 13.64
CA THR A 290 17.83 -17.00 14.88
C THR A 290 16.91 -16.93 16.10
N ASN A 291 17.35 -17.48 17.24
CA ASN A 291 16.63 -17.36 18.51
C ASN A 291 16.42 -15.90 18.91
N GLU A 292 17.43 -15.04 18.74
CA GLU A 292 17.36 -13.61 19.01
C GLU A 292 16.29 -12.91 18.15
N MET A 293 16.22 -13.25 16.86
CA MET A 293 15.21 -12.73 15.96
C MET A 293 13.81 -13.17 16.37
N ALA A 294 13.65 -14.44 16.77
CA ALA A 294 12.37 -14.96 17.26
C ALA A 294 11.90 -14.25 18.54
N GLU A 295 12.79 -14.04 19.51
CA GLU A 295 12.45 -13.29 20.74
C GLU A 295 12.07 -11.84 20.42
N THR A 296 12.79 -11.19 19.51
CA THR A 296 12.43 -9.85 19.02
C THR A 296 11.04 -9.84 18.38
N LEU A 297 10.73 -10.80 17.53
CA LEU A 297 9.42 -10.92 16.87
C LEU A 297 8.29 -11.18 17.87
N LYS A 298 8.52 -11.97 18.92
CA LYS A 298 7.53 -12.21 19.99
C LYS A 298 7.26 -10.95 20.81
N LEU A 299 8.30 -10.13 21.05
CA LEU A 299 8.17 -8.85 21.74
C LEU A 299 7.48 -7.80 20.87
N LEU A 300 7.65 -7.87 19.55
CA LEU A 300 7.09 -6.97 18.55
C LEU A 300 6.02 -7.68 17.71
N LYS A 301 4.93 -8.11 18.36
CA LYS A 301 3.90 -8.97 17.76
C LYS A 301 3.27 -8.41 16.48
N SER A 302 3.16 -7.09 16.38
CA SER A 302 2.60 -6.39 15.22
C SER A 302 3.60 -6.22 14.07
N CYS A 303 4.90 -6.45 14.27
CA CYS A 303 5.90 -6.28 13.24
C CYS A 303 5.95 -7.51 12.32
N ASN A 304 5.90 -7.24 11.01
CA ASN A 304 6.35 -8.20 10.00
C ASN A 304 7.81 -7.86 9.64
N ASN A 305 8.59 -8.85 9.21
CA ASN A 305 9.91 -8.62 8.63
C ASN A 305 10.03 -9.34 7.27
N SER A 306 11.12 -9.12 6.55
CA SER A 306 11.31 -9.66 5.19
C SER A 306 11.35 -11.20 5.11
N PHE A 307 11.51 -11.88 6.25
CA PHE A 307 11.64 -13.33 6.34
C PHE A 307 10.52 -13.99 7.17
N TYR A 308 9.68 -13.18 7.83
CA TYR A 308 8.71 -13.66 8.80
C TYR A 308 7.46 -12.76 8.91
N PRO A 309 6.25 -13.36 8.82
CA PRO A 309 6.01 -14.77 8.58
C PRO A 309 6.37 -15.18 7.14
N PRO A 310 6.70 -16.46 6.88
CA PRO A 310 7.04 -16.91 5.54
C PRO A 310 5.84 -16.80 4.59
N LEU A 311 6.11 -16.78 3.29
CA LEU A 311 5.05 -16.72 2.27
C LEU A 311 3.98 -17.79 2.50
N GLY A 312 2.71 -17.37 2.44
CA GLY A 312 1.55 -18.24 2.67
C GLY A 312 1.08 -18.31 4.13
N ILE A 313 1.87 -17.80 5.09
CA ILE A 313 1.50 -17.71 6.50
C ILE A 313 1.05 -16.27 6.83
N GLN A 314 0.04 -16.12 7.69
CA GLN A 314 -0.60 -14.83 7.95
C GLN A 314 0.35 -13.80 8.57
N ALA A 315 0.68 -12.75 7.83
CA ALA A 315 1.31 -11.53 8.33
C ALA A 315 0.35 -10.71 9.19
N ASP A 316 0.87 -9.93 10.14
CA ASP A 316 -0.01 -9.02 10.89
C ASP A 316 -0.57 -7.94 9.95
N GLN A 317 -1.88 -7.73 9.99
CA GLN A 317 -2.57 -6.74 9.17
C GLN A 317 -2.75 -5.39 9.87
N ILE A 318 -2.38 -5.30 11.15
CA ILE A 318 -2.67 -4.10 11.93
C ILE A 318 -1.89 -2.88 11.46
N LEU A 319 -0.70 -3.08 10.87
CA LEU A 319 0.16 -2.00 10.39
C LEU A 319 -0.52 -1.23 9.27
N GLU A 320 -0.98 -1.95 8.25
CA GLU A 320 -1.69 -1.38 7.10
C GLU A 320 -3.05 -0.81 7.52
N SER A 321 -3.75 -1.51 8.41
CA SER A 321 -5.06 -1.07 8.91
C SER A 321 -4.97 0.22 9.73
N PHE A 322 -3.93 0.35 10.57
CA PHE A 322 -3.69 1.56 11.35
C PHE A 322 -3.26 2.72 10.46
N ALA A 323 -2.37 2.49 9.49
CA ALA A 323 -1.96 3.50 8.53
C ALA A 323 -3.15 4.01 7.69
N ASP A 324 -4.05 3.11 7.26
CA ASP A 324 -5.30 3.51 6.60
C ASP A 324 -6.26 4.27 7.52
N TRP A 325 -6.39 3.85 8.78
CA TRP A 325 -7.20 4.57 9.75
C TRP A 325 -6.69 6.00 9.94
N PHE A 326 -5.38 6.16 10.13
CA PHE A 326 -4.76 7.47 10.27
C PHE A 326 -4.96 8.31 9.00
N ALA A 327 -4.74 7.74 7.82
CA ALA A 327 -4.99 8.41 6.55
C ALA A 327 -6.45 8.86 6.40
N ALA A 328 -7.41 8.06 6.89
CA ALA A 328 -8.83 8.44 6.92
C ALA A 328 -9.08 9.66 7.82
N GLU A 329 -8.45 9.72 9.01
CA GLU A 329 -8.52 10.90 9.88
C GLU A 329 -7.96 12.16 9.20
N VAL A 330 -6.82 12.04 8.52
CA VAL A 330 -6.16 13.16 7.84
C VAL A 330 -6.99 13.66 6.65
N VAL A 331 -7.43 12.75 5.77
CA VAL A 331 -8.15 13.12 4.55
C VAL A 331 -9.54 13.66 4.83
N ALA A 332 -10.18 13.22 5.93
CA ALA A 332 -11.53 13.63 6.33
C ALA A 332 -11.73 15.15 6.38
N ASP A 333 -10.68 15.90 6.74
CA ASP A 333 -10.72 17.36 6.86
C ASP A 333 -10.00 18.10 5.71
N SER A 334 -9.56 17.38 4.67
CA SER A 334 -8.79 17.95 3.56
C SER A 334 -9.66 18.39 2.37
N LYS A 335 -9.08 19.23 1.49
CA LYS A 335 -9.68 19.61 0.19
C LYS A 335 -9.67 18.47 -0.85
N TYR A 336 -8.91 17.41 -0.57
CA TYR A 336 -8.77 16.24 -1.45
C TYR A 336 -9.81 15.16 -1.17
N LEU A 337 -10.76 15.41 -0.27
CA LEU A 337 -11.87 14.50 -0.04
C LEU A 337 -12.97 14.72 -1.09
N ASN A 338 -12.95 13.90 -2.13
CA ASN A 338 -14.02 13.75 -3.13
C ASN A 338 -14.10 12.28 -3.57
N LEU A 339 -14.99 11.90 -4.49
CA LEU A 339 -15.19 10.50 -4.89
C LEU A 339 -13.99 9.83 -5.60
N GLU A 340 -12.91 10.55 -5.89
CA GLU A 340 -11.66 9.97 -6.41
C GLU A 340 -10.68 9.56 -5.29
N PHE A 341 -10.92 9.97 -4.04
CA PHE A 341 -10.08 9.54 -2.91
C PHE A 341 -10.17 8.02 -2.74
N ARG A 342 -9.02 7.36 -2.69
CA ARG A 342 -8.91 5.89 -2.58
C ARG A 342 -9.62 5.07 -3.65
N LYS A 343 -9.86 5.63 -4.85
CA LYS A 343 -10.46 4.87 -5.96
C LYS A 343 -9.58 3.70 -6.43
N ASP A 344 -8.28 3.72 -6.11
CA ASP A 344 -7.36 2.59 -6.27
C ASP A 344 -7.85 1.32 -5.55
N LEU A 345 -8.55 1.46 -4.41
CA LEU A 345 -9.10 0.34 -3.65
C LEU A 345 -10.34 -0.29 -4.29
N CYS A 346 -10.90 0.32 -5.33
CA CYS A 346 -11.99 -0.30 -6.09
C CYS A 346 -11.51 -1.43 -7.00
N GLN A 347 -10.20 -1.60 -7.17
CA GLN A 347 -9.66 -2.75 -7.89
C GLN A 347 -9.81 -4.03 -7.06
N SER A 348 -10.46 -5.03 -7.64
CA SER A 348 -10.37 -6.40 -7.15
C SER A 348 -8.95 -6.91 -7.39
N LYS A 349 -8.15 -7.01 -6.33
CA LYS A 349 -6.83 -7.64 -6.34
C LYS A 349 -6.96 -8.97 -5.60
N THR A 350 -6.55 -10.06 -6.25
CA THR A 350 -6.39 -11.34 -5.54
C THR A 350 -5.16 -11.19 -4.64
N LEU A 351 -5.41 -11.11 -3.34
CA LEU A 351 -4.35 -11.04 -2.35
C LEU A 351 -3.67 -12.40 -2.23
N GLN A 352 -2.35 -12.40 -2.11
CA GLN A 352 -1.61 -13.62 -1.82
C GLN A 352 -1.99 -14.14 -0.43
N PRO A 353 -2.08 -15.46 -0.23
CA PRO A 353 -2.32 -16.02 1.09
C PRO A 353 -1.31 -15.48 2.11
N GLY A 354 -1.84 -15.03 3.25
CA GLY A 354 -1.05 -14.50 4.36
C GLY A 354 -0.52 -13.07 4.20
N THR A 355 -1.06 -12.27 3.28
CA THR A 355 -0.68 -10.85 3.12
C THR A 355 -0.90 -10.00 4.38
N SER A 356 -0.10 -8.94 4.51
CA SER A 356 -0.25 -7.89 5.54
C SER A 356 -1.40 -6.93 5.26
N TYR A 357 -2.04 -7.00 4.09
CA TYR A 357 -3.15 -6.13 3.75
C TYR A 357 -4.50 -6.83 3.97
N PRO A 358 -5.47 -6.19 4.64
CA PRO A 358 -6.87 -6.55 4.45
C PRO A 358 -7.27 -6.36 2.98
N SER A 359 -8.40 -6.96 2.56
CA SER A 359 -8.88 -6.80 1.18
C SER A 359 -9.08 -5.32 0.84
N ASN A 360 -8.83 -4.94 -0.40
CA ASN A 360 -9.01 -3.54 -0.83
C ASN A 360 -10.44 -3.02 -0.53
N GLN A 361 -11.44 -3.87 -0.72
CA GLN A 361 -12.84 -3.54 -0.41
C GLN A 361 -13.05 -3.33 1.09
N ASP A 362 -12.47 -4.18 1.94
CA ASP A 362 -12.56 -4.00 3.39
C ASP A 362 -11.83 -2.74 3.84
N ARG A 363 -10.65 -2.45 3.29
CA ARG A 363 -9.92 -1.20 3.57
C ARG A 363 -10.78 0.02 3.23
N LEU A 364 -11.39 0.05 2.05
CA LEU A 364 -12.25 1.16 1.62
C LEU A 364 -13.49 1.28 2.50
N HIS A 365 -14.28 0.20 2.61
CA HIS A 365 -15.60 0.24 3.23
C HIS A 365 -15.55 0.22 4.76
N LYS A 366 -14.62 -0.52 5.35
CA LYS A 366 -14.56 -0.76 6.80
C LYS A 366 -13.57 0.12 7.55
N ILE A 367 -12.70 0.85 6.84
CA ILE A 367 -11.80 1.85 7.44
C ILE A 367 -12.14 3.26 6.95
N TYR A 368 -11.92 3.56 5.67
CA TYR A 368 -12.11 4.93 5.14
C TYR A 368 -13.57 5.38 5.23
N LEU A 369 -14.49 4.57 4.72
CA LEU A 369 -15.92 4.90 4.75
C LEU A 369 -16.55 4.65 6.11
N ALA A 370 -15.87 4.00 7.05
CA ALA A 370 -16.32 3.97 8.44
C ALA A 370 -16.15 5.34 9.13
N ASN A 371 -15.24 6.21 8.65
CA ASN A 371 -15.05 7.54 9.24
C ASN A 371 -16.30 8.43 9.04
N PRO A 372 -16.93 8.94 10.11
CA PRO A 372 -18.21 9.66 10.03
C PRO A 372 -18.09 11.00 9.31
N LYS A 373 -16.93 11.67 9.37
CA LYS A 373 -16.71 12.93 8.64
C LYS A 373 -16.69 12.68 7.13
N ILE A 374 -16.06 11.58 6.70
CA ILE A 374 -16.02 11.16 5.31
C ILE A 374 -17.42 10.80 4.82
N GLN A 375 -18.15 9.97 5.56
CA GLN A 375 -19.54 9.61 5.24
C GLN A 375 -20.40 10.86 5.04
N LYS A 376 -20.34 11.81 5.98
CA LYS A 376 -21.11 13.05 5.94
C LYS A 376 -20.75 13.91 4.74
N LYS A 377 -19.46 14.12 4.46
CA LYS A 377 -19.00 15.00 3.37
C LYS A 377 -19.31 14.43 1.98
N LEU A 378 -19.27 13.11 1.82
CA LEU A 378 -19.49 12.44 0.53
C LEU A 378 -20.89 11.86 0.36
N ALA A 379 -21.77 12.02 1.37
CA ALA A 379 -23.09 11.40 1.41
C ALA A 379 -23.05 9.88 1.18
N LEU A 380 -22.07 9.22 1.80
CA LEU A 380 -21.85 7.76 1.73
C LEU A 380 -22.30 7.11 3.04
N LYS A 381 -22.57 5.80 2.98
CA LYS A 381 -22.90 4.99 4.16
C LYS A 381 -21.89 3.86 4.31
N SER A 382 -21.61 3.49 5.56
CA SER A 382 -20.92 2.25 5.92
C SER A 382 -21.53 1.70 7.20
N ASP A 383 -21.74 0.39 7.23
CA ASP A 383 -22.25 -0.33 8.41
C ASP A 383 -21.11 -0.75 9.35
N ALA A 384 -19.85 -0.54 8.95
CA ALA A 384 -18.69 -0.88 9.77
C ALA A 384 -18.51 0.10 10.93
N LYS A 385 -18.09 -0.44 12.07
CA LYS A 385 -17.76 0.33 13.27
C LYS A 385 -16.56 1.23 13.02
N TYR A 386 -16.78 2.53 13.23
CA TYR A 386 -15.72 3.52 13.28
C TYR A 386 -14.84 3.33 14.52
N CYS A 387 -13.53 3.29 14.31
CA CYS A 387 -12.55 3.20 15.40
C CYS A 387 -12.17 4.59 15.90
N ALA A 388 -13.01 5.14 16.76
CA ALA A 388 -12.73 6.41 17.42
C ALA A 388 -11.59 6.26 18.44
N LEU A 389 -10.72 7.26 18.49
CA LEU A 389 -9.76 7.39 19.58
C LEU A 389 -10.54 7.64 20.89
N SER A 390 -10.38 6.75 21.87
CA SER A 390 -11.06 6.93 23.16
C SER A 390 -10.54 8.19 23.85
N PRO A 391 -11.42 9.08 24.34
CA PRO A 391 -10.96 10.16 25.21
C PRO A 391 -10.35 9.56 26.47
N LEU A 392 -9.17 10.05 26.86
CA LEU A 392 -8.55 9.78 28.16
C LEU A 392 -9.46 10.19 29.31
#